data_AF-A0A2S2G1N1-F1
#
_entry.id   AF-A0A2S2G1N1-F1
#
_cell.length_a   1.000
_cell.length_b   1.000
_cell.length_c   1.000
_cell.angle_alpha   90.00
_cell.angle_beta   90.00
_cell.angle_gamma   90.00
#
_symmetry.space_group_name_H-M   'P 1'
#
loop_
_entity.id
_entity.type
_entity.pdbx_description
1 polymer ?
#
loop_
_entity_poly.entity_id
_entity_poly.type
_entity_poly.pdbx_seq_one_letter_code
_entity_poly.pdbx_strand_id
1 'polypeptide(L)'
;MAEREPDFEASASALGYVYQLREALHLCVSRLGDLDWALAIEAGDDIEEVRRDGRTYYQLKHRAPGTKMTNASTDLWKTLRIWAHAIHGGQLNLDQTDLILLTTAELPDGSVGSMLQPADSRQRDERSALEALKTTRRTSKSE
;
A
#
# COMPACT_ATOMS: atom_id res chain seq x y z
N MET A 1 10.60 -11.72 38.67
CA MET A 1 11.44 -10.92 37.75
C MET A 1 10.66 -10.80 36.46
N ALA A 2 10.19 -9.62 36.10
CA ALA A 2 9.66 -9.39 34.76
C ALA A 2 10.86 -9.37 33.81
N GLU A 3 10.90 -10.29 32.85
CA GLU A 3 11.90 -10.26 31.78
C GLU A 3 11.74 -8.95 31.01
N ARG A 4 12.84 -8.20 30.90
CA ARG A 4 12.88 -6.96 30.11
C ARG A 4 12.84 -7.39 28.65
N GLU A 5 11.81 -6.97 27.92
CA GLU A 5 11.76 -7.17 26.46
C GLU A 5 13.06 -6.65 25.84
N PRO A 6 13.67 -7.40 24.90
CA PRO A 6 14.93 -7.00 24.29
C PRO A 6 14.73 -5.69 23.54
N ASP A 7 15.64 -4.73 23.75
CA ASP A 7 15.58 -3.36 23.24
C ASP A 7 15.56 -3.26 21.68
N PHE A 8 15.62 -4.39 20.97
CA PHE A 8 15.58 -4.50 19.51
C PHE A 8 14.75 -5.73 19.08
N GLU A 9 13.43 -5.63 19.14
CA GLU A 9 12.52 -6.69 18.71
C GLU A 9 12.26 -6.59 17.19
N ALA A 10 12.61 -7.65 16.44
CA ALA A 10 12.44 -7.71 14.98
C ALA A 10 11.18 -8.48 14.53
N SER A 11 10.34 -8.91 15.48
CA SER A 11 9.14 -9.74 15.24
C SER A 11 8.14 -9.08 14.29
N ALA A 12 7.94 -7.76 14.44
CA ALA A 12 7.06 -6.97 13.57
C ALA A 12 7.58 -6.92 12.12
N SER A 13 8.89 -6.76 11.93
CA SER A 13 9.51 -6.77 10.60
C SER A 13 9.41 -8.15 9.94
N ALA A 14 9.67 -9.23 10.70
CA ALA A 14 9.54 -10.60 10.20
C ALA A 14 8.10 -10.93 9.77
N LEU A 15 7.09 -10.45 10.52
CA LEU A 15 5.69 -10.61 10.15
C LEU A 15 5.34 -9.88 8.83
N GLY A 16 5.93 -8.70 8.61
CA GLY A 16 5.80 -7.96 7.35
C GLY A 16 6.29 -8.79 6.15
N TYR A 17 7.50 -9.35 6.26
CA TYR A 17 8.07 -10.20 5.21
C TYR A 17 7.23 -11.45 4.92
N VAL A 18 6.71 -12.11 5.95
CA VAL A 18 5.83 -13.27 5.77
C VAL A 18 4.55 -12.88 5.03
N TYR A 19 4.00 -11.69 5.32
CA TYR A 19 2.82 -11.19 4.62
C TYR A 19 3.10 -10.91 3.14
N GLN A 20 4.23 -10.28 2.81
CA GLN A 20 4.66 -10.06 1.42
C GLN A 20 4.79 -11.39 0.65
N LEU A 21 5.43 -12.41 1.24
CA LEU A 21 5.58 -13.72 0.61
C LEU A 21 4.22 -14.39 0.33
N ARG A 22 3.26 -14.25 1.25
CA ARG A 22 1.91 -14.80 1.09
C ARG A 22 1.15 -14.13 -0.04
N GLU A 23 1.18 -12.80 -0.09
CA GLU A 23 0.53 -12.04 -1.15
C GLU A 23 1.19 -12.30 -2.52
N ALA A 24 2.52 -12.35 -2.58
CA ALA A 24 3.23 -12.70 -3.82
C ALA A 24 2.81 -14.08 -4.35
N LEU A 25 2.72 -15.09 -3.47
CA LEU A 25 2.22 -16.41 -3.86
C LEU A 25 0.76 -16.38 -4.30
N HIS A 26 -0.09 -15.63 -3.61
CA HIS A 26 -1.49 -15.47 -3.99
C HIS A 26 -1.63 -14.87 -5.39
N LEU A 27 -0.87 -13.81 -5.69
CA LEU A 27 -0.82 -13.19 -7.01
C LEU A 27 -0.37 -14.20 -8.08
N CYS A 28 0.63 -15.04 -7.80
CA CYS A 28 1.06 -16.10 -8.71
C CYS A 28 -0.06 -17.10 -9.03
N VAL A 29 -0.78 -17.55 -8.01
CA VAL A 29 -1.87 -18.53 -8.18
C VAL A 29 -3.06 -17.92 -8.93
N SER A 30 -3.41 -16.68 -8.60
CA SER A 30 -4.54 -15.96 -9.22
C SER A 30 -4.33 -15.65 -10.70
N ARG A 31 -3.09 -15.75 -11.20
CA ARG A 31 -2.71 -15.47 -12.61
C ARG A 31 -2.19 -16.70 -13.35
N LEU A 32 -2.48 -17.89 -12.81
CA LEU A 32 -2.08 -19.14 -13.44
C LEU A 32 -2.68 -19.23 -14.85
N GLY A 33 -1.81 -19.28 -15.86
CA GLY A 33 -2.20 -19.35 -17.28
C GLY A 33 -1.68 -18.20 -18.14
N ASP A 34 -1.34 -17.06 -17.54
CA ASP A 34 -0.59 -16.00 -18.22
C ASP A 34 0.92 -16.30 -18.15
N LEU A 35 1.62 -16.20 -19.28
CA LEU A 35 3.04 -16.57 -19.39
C LEU A 35 4.00 -15.38 -19.52
N ASP A 36 3.50 -14.17 -19.79
CA ASP A 36 4.30 -12.97 -20.07
C ASP A 36 4.32 -11.98 -18.89
N TRP A 37 4.59 -12.48 -17.68
CA TRP A 37 4.74 -11.64 -16.48
C TRP A 37 5.74 -12.22 -15.47
N ALA A 38 6.22 -11.37 -14.57
CA ALA A 38 7.11 -11.74 -13.47
C ALA A 38 6.70 -11.03 -12.18
N LEU A 39 7.01 -11.63 -11.04
CA LEU A 39 6.89 -11.00 -9.72
C LEU A 39 8.27 -10.96 -9.05
N ALA A 40 8.61 -9.83 -8.46
CA ALA A 40 9.78 -9.63 -7.62
C ALA A 40 9.32 -9.11 -6.25
N ILE A 41 10.01 -9.54 -5.20
CA ILE A 41 9.74 -9.16 -3.80
C ILE A 41 10.87 -8.23 -3.37
N GLU A 42 10.56 -7.18 -2.61
CA GLU A 42 11.51 -6.11 -2.25
C GLU A 42 12.15 -5.44 -3.48
N ALA A 43 11.34 -5.24 -4.52
CA ALA A 43 11.73 -4.59 -5.76
C ALA A 43 10.68 -3.54 -6.13
N GLY A 44 11.12 -2.32 -6.43
CA GLY A 44 10.25 -1.15 -6.66
C GLY A 44 9.54 -0.66 -5.40
N ASP A 45 8.76 -1.54 -4.78
CA ASP A 45 8.07 -1.42 -3.49
C ASP A 45 8.14 -2.79 -2.77
N ASP A 46 7.19 -3.13 -1.90
CA ASP A 46 7.17 -4.44 -1.23
C ASP A 46 7.07 -5.61 -2.24
N ILE A 47 6.28 -5.44 -3.32
CA ILE A 47 6.19 -6.37 -4.45
C ILE A 47 6.12 -5.57 -5.76
N GLU A 48 6.92 -5.96 -6.76
CA GLU A 48 6.83 -5.47 -8.14
C GLU A 48 6.32 -6.60 -9.05
N GLU A 49 5.23 -6.34 -9.75
CA GLU A 49 4.77 -7.13 -10.87
C GLU A 49 5.21 -6.47 -12.17
N VAL A 50 5.84 -7.23 -13.06
CA VAL A 50 6.26 -6.76 -14.38
C VAL A 50 5.47 -7.51 -15.45
N ARG A 51 4.89 -6.76 -16.39
CA ARG A 51 4.21 -7.26 -17.58
C ARG A 51 4.85 -6.67 -18.83
N ARG A 52 4.42 -7.11 -20.01
CA ARG A 52 4.94 -6.59 -21.29
C ARG A 52 4.75 -5.08 -21.45
N ASP A 53 3.65 -4.54 -20.96
CA ASP A 53 3.17 -3.18 -21.18
C ASP A 53 3.32 -2.24 -19.98
N GLY A 54 3.81 -2.74 -18.84
CA GLY A 54 3.97 -1.93 -17.65
C GLY A 54 4.35 -2.73 -16.42
N ARG A 55 4.26 -2.09 -15.27
CA ARG A 55 4.49 -2.71 -13.98
C ARG A 55 3.47 -2.25 -12.96
N THR A 56 3.30 -3.03 -11.91
CA THR A 56 2.47 -2.67 -10.75
C THR A 56 3.31 -2.78 -9.49
N TYR A 57 3.35 -1.71 -8.71
CA TYR A 57 3.97 -1.69 -7.39
C TYR A 57 2.92 -1.87 -6.32
N TYR A 58 3.09 -2.89 -5.50
CA TYR A 58 2.25 -3.16 -4.34
C TYR A 58 3.01 -2.74 -3.09
N GLN A 59 2.47 -1.78 -2.35
CA GLN A 59 2.86 -1.46 -0.99
C GLN A 59 1.88 -2.15 -0.04
N LEU A 60 2.38 -3.02 0.82
CA LEU A 60 1.61 -3.80 1.77
C LEU A 60 1.61 -3.16 3.16
N LYS A 61 0.45 -3.20 3.82
CA LYS A 61 0.26 -2.75 5.21
C LYS A 61 -0.55 -3.79 5.97
N HIS A 62 0.15 -4.77 6.55
CA HIS A 62 -0.43 -5.70 7.50
C HIS A 62 -0.63 -5.02 8.86
N ARG A 63 -1.86 -5.05 9.37
CA ARG A 63 -2.27 -4.41 10.61
C ARG A 63 -3.06 -5.36 11.49
N ALA A 64 -3.02 -5.11 12.80
CA ALA A 64 -3.79 -5.85 13.77
C ALA A 64 -5.30 -5.71 13.48
N PRO A 65 -6.12 -6.74 13.79
CA PRO A 65 -7.56 -6.67 13.63
C PRO A 65 -8.18 -5.43 14.30
N GLY A 66 -9.17 -4.81 13.65
CA GLY A 66 -9.82 -3.59 14.13
C GLY A 66 -9.04 -2.29 13.88
N THR A 67 -7.84 -2.36 13.29
CA THR A 67 -7.12 -1.15 12.84
C THR A 67 -7.87 -0.52 11.68
N LYS A 68 -8.05 0.80 11.71
CA LYS A 68 -8.73 1.57 10.66
C LYS A 68 -7.75 2.46 9.90
N MET A 69 -7.82 2.44 8.57
CA MET A 69 -7.11 3.40 7.73
C MET A 69 -7.99 4.62 7.50
N THR A 70 -7.91 5.58 8.42
CA THR A 70 -8.57 6.88 8.33
C THR A 70 -7.84 7.81 7.35
N ASN A 71 -8.45 8.95 7.02
CA ASN A 71 -7.82 9.96 6.16
C ASN A 71 -6.54 10.54 6.76
N ALA A 72 -6.36 10.48 8.08
CA ALA A 72 -5.18 10.97 8.78
C ALA A 72 -4.15 9.86 9.08
N SER A 73 -4.42 8.62 8.68
CA SER A 73 -3.56 7.48 9.02
C SER A 73 -2.17 7.62 8.41
N THR A 74 -1.16 7.40 9.25
CA THR A 74 0.26 7.52 8.89
C THR A 74 0.65 6.63 7.72
N ASP A 75 0.05 5.43 7.60
CA ASP A 75 0.31 4.51 6.49
C ASP A 75 -0.02 5.13 5.14
N LEU A 76 -1.20 5.75 5.04
CA LEU A 76 -1.65 6.43 3.84
C LEU A 76 -0.69 7.56 3.45
N TRP A 77 -0.39 8.46 4.40
CA TRP A 77 0.45 9.63 4.12
C TRP A 77 1.91 9.29 3.89
N LYS A 78 2.48 8.32 4.60
CA LYS A 78 3.86 7.87 4.37
C LYS A 78 3.99 7.25 2.99
N THR A 79 3.06 6.38 2.59
CA THR A 79 3.07 5.76 1.26
C THR A 79 2.92 6.80 0.15
N LEU A 80 1.91 7.69 0.24
CA LEU A 80 1.73 8.78 -0.73
C LEU A 80 2.98 9.68 -0.83
N ARG A 81 3.62 9.99 0.29
CA ARG A 81 4.85 10.79 0.32
C ARG A 81 5.99 10.06 -0.41
N ILE A 82 6.21 8.78 -0.14
CA ILE A 82 7.28 7.98 -0.77
C ILE A 82 7.07 7.98 -2.30
N TRP A 83 5.87 7.65 -2.76
CA TRP A 83 5.55 7.64 -4.19
C TRP A 83 5.71 9.03 -4.81
N ALA A 84 5.21 10.09 -4.18
CA ALA A 84 5.35 11.45 -4.67
C ALA A 84 6.82 11.89 -4.80
N HIS A 85 7.68 11.52 -3.85
CA HIS A 85 9.12 11.79 -3.94
C HIS A 85 9.79 11.01 -5.08
N ALA A 86 9.44 9.73 -5.26
CA ALA A 86 9.98 8.90 -6.34
C ALA A 86 9.55 9.40 -7.73
N ILE A 87 8.32 9.92 -7.84
CA ILE A 87 7.84 10.56 -9.07
C ILE A 87 8.62 11.85 -9.32
N HIS A 88 8.72 12.71 -8.30
CA HIS A 88 9.41 14.00 -8.43
C HIS A 88 10.90 13.85 -8.78
N GLY A 89 11.57 12.82 -8.24
CA GLY A 89 12.97 12.53 -8.52
C GLY A 89 13.19 11.74 -9.82
N GLY A 90 12.13 11.37 -10.55
CA GLY A 90 12.23 10.64 -11.81
C GLY A 90 12.52 9.14 -11.67
N GLN A 91 12.46 8.57 -10.47
CA GLN A 91 12.61 7.14 -10.23
C GLN A 91 11.33 6.35 -10.56
N LEU A 92 10.17 6.99 -10.58
CA LEU A 92 8.86 6.38 -10.82
C LEU A 92 8.11 7.12 -11.93
N ASN A 93 7.73 6.40 -12.99
CA ASN A 93 6.93 6.93 -14.09
C ASN A 93 5.49 6.38 -14.04
N LEU A 94 4.50 7.26 -13.83
CA LEU A 94 3.09 6.89 -13.75
C LEU A 94 2.49 6.45 -15.09
N ASP A 95 3.12 6.75 -16.23
CA ASP A 95 2.65 6.26 -17.54
C ASP A 95 2.93 4.76 -17.73
N GLN A 96 3.77 4.16 -16.87
CA GLN A 96 4.22 2.78 -16.97
C GLN A 96 4.02 1.98 -15.68
N THR A 97 3.60 2.64 -14.59
CA THR A 97 3.57 2.05 -13.26
C THR A 97 2.24 2.34 -12.56
N ASP A 98 1.49 1.28 -12.31
CA ASP A 98 0.34 1.31 -11.40
C ASP A 98 0.81 1.20 -9.95
N LEU A 99 0.16 1.94 -9.04
CA LEU A 99 0.48 1.96 -7.61
C LEU A 99 -0.69 1.44 -6.79
N ILE A 100 -0.46 0.38 -6.00
CA ILE A 100 -1.48 -0.28 -5.19
C ILE A 100 -1.04 -0.28 -3.73
N LEU A 101 -1.84 0.34 -2.86
CA LEU A 101 -1.71 0.23 -1.41
C LEU A 101 -2.64 -0.89 -0.93
N LEU A 102 -2.06 -2.06 -0.62
CA LEU A 102 -2.79 -3.21 -0.10
C LEU A 102 -2.74 -3.21 1.43
N THR A 103 -3.89 -3.23 2.10
CA THR A 103 -3.93 -3.21 3.57
C THR A 103 -4.96 -4.17 4.14
N THR A 104 -4.66 -4.73 5.31
CA THR A 104 -5.63 -5.48 6.12
C THR A 104 -6.40 -4.59 7.11
N ALA A 105 -6.11 -3.29 7.15
CA ALA A 105 -6.87 -2.34 7.94
C ALA A 105 -8.27 -2.14 7.33
N GLU A 106 -9.25 -1.93 8.19
CA GLU A 106 -10.61 -1.58 7.77
C GLU A 106 -10.59 -0.19 7.12
N LEU A 107 -11.29 -0.07 5.99
CA LEU A 107 -11.49 1.19 5.29
C LEU A 107 -12.84 1.78 5.72
N PRO A 108 -12.87 2.84 6.54
CA PRO A 108 -14.14 3.44 6.94
C PRO A 108 -14.94 3.96 5.74
N ASP A 109 -16.26 3.88 5.80
CA ASP A 109 -17.12 4.46 4.78
C ASP A 109 -16.86 5.96 4.61
N GLY A 110 -16.73 6.41 3.37
CA GLY A 110 -16.41 7.80 3.04
C GLY A 110 -14.97 8.23 3.36
N SER A 111 -14.09 7.31 3.77
CA SER A 111 -12.66 7.57 3.84
C SER A 111 -12.01 7.62 2.46
N VAL A 112 -10.84 8.23 2.38
CA VAL A 112 -9.99 8.22 1.18
C VAL A 112 -9.69 6.79 0.75
N GLY A 113 -9.44 5.89 1.70
CA GLY A 113 -9.18 4.47 1.41
C GLY A 113 -10.37 3.81 0.72
N SER A 114 -11.60 4.00 1.23
CA SER A 114 -12.78 3.40 0.60
C SER A 114 -13.09 4.00 -0.78
N MET A 115 -12.85 5.31 -0.96
CA MET A 115 -13.01 6.02 -2.23
C MET A 115 -11.95 5.69 -3.30
N LEU A 116 -10.83 5.06 -2.94
CA LEU A 116 -9.75 4.71 -3.88
C LEU A 116 -9.64 3.21 -4.13
N GLN A 117 -10.63 2.42 -3.71
CA GLN A 117 -10.72 1.01 -4.03
C GLN A 117 -10.79 0.75 -5.55
N PRO A 118 -10.50 -0.49 -5.99
CA PRO A 118 -10.56 -0.87 -7.41
C PRO A 118 -11.87 -0.47 -8.10
N ALA A 119 -11.82 -0.23 -9.42
CA ALA A 119 -12.95 0.33 -10.17
C ALA A 119 -14.22 -0.54 -10.14
N ASP A 120 -14.06 -1.86 -10.01
CA ASP A 120 -15.16 -2.82 -9.89
C ASP A 120 -15.87 -2.78 -8.52
N SER A 121 -15.28 -2.15 -7.51
CA SER A 121 -15.87 -1.98 -6.16
C SER A 121 -17.13 -1.10 -6.13
N ARG A 122 -17.35 -0.29 -7.18
CA ARG A 122 -18.38 0.78 -7.24
C ARG A 122 -18.26 1.87 -6.16
N GLN A 123 -17.16 1.89 -5.40
CA GLN A 123 -16.88 2.92 -4.39
C GLN A 123 -15.91 3.99 -4.90
N ARG A 124 -15.26 3.75 -6.05
CA ARG A 124 -14.18 4.58 -6.55
C ARG A 124 -14.65 5.98 -6.92
N ASP A 125 -14.16 6.99 -6.21
CA ASP A 125 -14.40 8.43 -6.45
C ASP A 125 -13.10 9.22 -6.16
N GLU A 126 -12.26 9.34 -7.18
CA GLU A 126 -10.96 10.00 -7.11
C GLU A 126 -11.08 11.49 -6.75
N ARG A 127 -12.16 12.15 -7.20
CA ARG A 127 -12.38 13.58 -6.97
C ARG A 127 -12.67 13.84 -5.50
N SER A 128 -13.59 13.06 -4.91
CA SER A 128 -13.91 13.18 -3.49
C SER A 128 -12.73 12.77 -2.61
N ALA A 129 -11.98 11.73 -3.01
CA ALA A 129 -10.76 11.32 -2.33
C ALA A 129 -9.71 12.45 -2.30
N LEU A 130 -9.49 13.14 -3.42
CA LEU A 130 -8.55 14.26 -3.51
C LEU A 130 -8.98 15.43 -2.60
N GLU A 131 -10.26 15.78 -2.57
CA GLU A 131 -10.76 16.84 -1.67
C GLU A 131 -10.66 16.45 -0.19
N ALA A 132 -10.90 15.17 0.14
CA ALA A 132 -10.71 14.65 1.49
C ALA A 132 -9.23 14.67 1.92
N LEU A 133 -8.30 14.33 1.03
CA LEU A 133 -6.86 14.45 1.26
C LEU A 133 -6.44 15.90 1.51
N LYS A 134 -6.87 16.83 0.64
CA LYS A 134 -6.59 18.27 0.80
C LYS A 134 -7.13 18.82 2.12
N THR A 135 -8.35 18.44 2.48
CA THR A 135 -8.99 18.84 3.73
C THR A 135 -8.19 18.33 4.92
N THR A 136 -7.86 17.04 4.92
CA THR A 136 -7.09 16.42 6.00
C THR A 136 -5.73 17.06 6.16
N ARG A 137 -5.00 17.31 5.07
CA ARG A 137 -3.71 18.02 5.09
C ARG A 137 -3.81 19.40 5.78
N ARG A 138 -4.90 20.13 5.57
CA ARG A 138 -5.10 21.48 6.16
C ARG A 138 -5.45 21.42 7.65
N THR A 139 -6.16 20.38 8.08
CA THR A 139 -6.62 20.23 9.47
C THR A 139 -5.65 19.45 10.35
N SER A 140 -4.75 18.67 9.76
CA SER A 140 -3.71 17.95 10.49
C SER A 140 -2.74 18.94 11.11
N LYS A 141 -2.56 18.82 12.43
CA LYS A 141 -1.44 19.45 13.14
C LYS A 141 -0.25 18.52 12.94
N SER A 142 0.80 18.99 12.28
CA SER A 142 2.08 18.29 12.33
C SER A 142 2.59 18.42 13.76
N GLU A 143 2.72 17.31 14.47
CA GLU A 143 3.74 17.18 15.51
C GLU A 143 5.07 16.76 14.87
#